data_AF-A0A924W913-F1
#
_entry.id   AF-A0A924W913-F1
#
_cell.length_a   1.000
_cell.length_b   1.000
_cell.length_c   1.000
_cell.angle_alpha   90.00
_cell.angle_beta   90.00
_cell.angle_gamma   90.00
#
_symmetry.space_group_name_H-M   'P 1'
#
loop_
_entity.id
_entity.type
_entity.pdbx_description
1 polymer ?
#
loop_
_entity_poly.entity_id
_entity_poly.type
_entity_poly.pdbx_seq_one_letter_code
_entity_poly.pdbx_strand_id
1 'polypeptide(L)'
;MLTARFNNSCCSPTPRSAPGRASAHNLSALMESMFSGVTPGATARTFPAINVVEDADNFHVEAELPGFTIDDLDISLTDNLLTIAGERKLDVPAGSEVLRRERPAGKFSRTLKVAVEVDAQHVAAKLKDGILTVTLPKAPQVKPRKISVTPA
;
A
#
# COMPACT_ATOMS: atom_id res chain seq x y z
N MET A 1 -16.95 71.17 -8.93
CA MET A 1 -15.55 71.46 -9.29
C MET A 1 -14.80 70.13 -9.31
N LEU A 2 -14.52 69.57 -10.49
CA LEU A 2 -13.18 69.61 -11.16
C LEU A 2 -12.08 69.10 -10.22
N THR A 3 -11.24 68.11 -10.48
CA THR A 3 -10.79 67.37 -11.67
C THR A 3 -9.95 66.20 -11.10
N ALA A 4 -9.89 65.00 -11.69
CA ALA A 4 -8.74 64.52 -12.50
C ALA A 4 -8.53 63.01 -12.18
N ARG A 5 -7.96 62.13 -12.99
CA ARG A 5 -7.84 61.90 -14.44
C ARG A 5 -6.94 60.64 -14.57
N PHE A 6 -7.23 59.73 -15.54
CA PHE A 6 -6.40 58.62 -16.10
C PHE A 6 -6.07 57.41 -15.18
N ASN A 7 -6.50 56.17 -15.45
CA ASN A 7 -6.32 55.22 -16.58
C ASN A 7 -4.98 54.45 -16.57
N ASN A 8 -5.06 53.14 -16.33
CA ASN A 8 -4.23 52.07 -16.93
C ASN A 8 -4.88 50.72 -16.56
N SER A 9 -5.54 50.01 -17.48
CA SER A 9 -4.94 49.20 -18.56
C SER A 9 -4.16 47.99 -18.04
N CYS A 10 -4.80 46.83 -18.22
CA CYS A 10 -4.21 45.57 -18.70
C CYS A 10 -3.72 44.50 -17.71
N CYS A 11 -4.17 43.29 -18.09
CA CYS A 11 -3.57 41.96 -17.90
C CYS A 11 -3.87 41.20 -16.60
N SER A 12 -4.97 40.45 -16.64
CA SER A 12 -5.11 39.18 -15.92
C SER A 12 -4.25 38.09 -16.58
N PRO A 13 -3.49 37.28 -15.81
CA PRO A 13 -2.90 36.07 -16.34
C PRO A 13 -3.85 34.88 -16.09
N THR A 14 -4.48 34.40 -17.16
CA THR A 14 -4.98 33.02 -17.20
C THR A 14 -3.82 32.09 -17.59
N PRO A 15 -3.57 30.98 -16.89
CA PRO A 15 -2.70 29.95 -17.42
C PRO A 15 -3.46 29.15 -18.49
N ARG A 16 -3.01 29.34 -19.72
CA ARG A 16 -3.43 28.63 -20.93
C ARG A 16 -2.90 27.19 -20.87
N SER A 17 -3.78 26.23 -21.06
CA SER A 17 -3.46 24.82 -21.25
C SER A 17 -2.74 24.59 -22.59
N ALA A 18 -1.74 23.71 -22.60
CA ALA A 18 -1.28 23.01 -23.80
C ALA A 18 -0.88 21.57 -23.43
N PRO A 19 -1.23 20.55 -24.24
CA PRO A 19 -1.00 19.15 -23.94
C PRO A 19 0.41 18.72 -24.37
N GLY A 20 1.16 18.15 -23.42
CA GLY A 20 2.47 17.53 -23.65
C GLY A 20 2.34 16.00 -23.71
N ARG A 21 2.98 15.42 -24.71
CA ARG A 21 2.99 14.00 -25.10
C ARG A 21 3.40 13.03 -23.98
N ALA A 22 2.95 11.79 -24.16
CA ALA A 22 3.05 10.64 -23.28
C ALA A 22 4.45 10.22 -22.81
N SER A 23 4.42 9.57 -21.63
CA SER A 23 5.28 8.48 -21.15
C SER A 23 6.74 8.77 -20.82
N ALA A 24 6.97 9.13 -19.56
CA ALA A 24 8.03 8.55 -18.76
C ALA A 24 7.40 8.12 -17.43
N HIS A 25 7.68 6.90 -17.00
CA HIS A 25 7.11 6.27 -15.82
C HIS A 25 7.25 7.18 -14.59
N ASN A 26 6.13 7.66 -14.05
CA ASN A 26 6.07 8.43 -12.80
C ASN A 26 6.32 7.50 -11.59
N LEU A 27 7.54 6.98 -11.51
CA LEU A 27 8.05 6.23 -10.37
C LEU A 27 8.08 7.11 -9.11
N SER A 28 8.22 8.43 -9.29
CA SER A 28 8.16 9.43 -8.22
C SER A 28 6.77 9.56 -7.59
N ALA A 29 5.71 9.68 -8.39
CA ALA A 29 4.33 9.76 -7.88
C ALA A 29 3.89 8.44 -7.23
N LEU A 30 4.38 7.30 -7.75
CA LEU A 30 4.17 5.99 -7.15
C LEU A 30 4.93 5.87 -5.81
N MET A 31 6.15 6.39 -5.73
CA MET A 31 6.95 6.42 -4.50
C MET A 31 6.36 7.37 -3.44
N GLU A 32 5.79 8.52 -3.85
CA GLU A 32 5.04 9.41 -2.95
C GLU A 32 3.74 8.76 -2.44
N SER A 33 3.02 8.03 -3.29
CA SER A 33 1.83 7.26 -2.90
C SER A 33 2.16 6.09 -1.96
N MET A 34 3.38 5.55 -2.01
CA MET A 34 3.84 4.48 -1.11
C MET A 34 4.20 5.02 0.30
N PHE A 35 4.53 6.31 0.41
CA PHE A 35 4.90 6.95 1.68
C PHE A 35 3.78 7.83 2.30
N SER A 36 2.74 8.21 1.54
CA SER A 36 1.61 9.01 2.03
C SER A 36 0.54 8.20 2.77
N GLY A 37 0.95 7.24 3.60
CA GLY A 37 0.11 6.57 4.60
C GLY A 37 0.15 7.24 5.98
N VAL A 38 0.63 8.48 6.08
CA VAL A 38 0.71 9.22 7.36
C VAL A 38 -0.53 10.12 7.50
N THR A 39 -1.54 9.62 8.21
CA THR A 39 -2.53 10.48 8.86
C THR A 39 -1.82 11.29 9.96
N PRO A 40 -1.81 12.63 9.92
CA PRO A 40 -1.22 13.43 10.99
C PRO A 40 -1.98 13.20 12.30
N GLY A 41 -1.31 12.62 13.30
CA GLY A 41 -1.88 12.39 14.64
C GLY A 41 -1.77 10.95 15.16
N ALA A 42 -1.47 9.98 14.30
CA ALA A 42 -1.10 8.63 14.73
C ALA A 42 0.40 8.45 14.52
N THR A 43 1.17 8.33 15.59
CA THR A 43 2.38 7.50 15.55
C THR A 43 1.91 6.06 15.37
N ALA A 44 1.43 5.73 14.17
CA ALA A 44 1.00 4.39 13.82
C ALA A 44 2.24 3.52 13.89
N ARG A 45 2.47 2.89 15.05
CA ARG A 45 3.40 1.78 15.19
C ARG A 45 3.03 0.82 14.06
N THR A 46 3.93 0.73 13.08
CA THR A 46 3.74 0.03 11.84
C THR A 46 3.70 -1.46 12.14
N PHE A 47 2.54 -1.95 12.52
CA PHE A 47 2.31 -3.33 12.93
C PHE A 47 1.23 -3.97 12.04
N PRO A 48 1.42 -5.22 11.58
CA PRO A 48 2.68 -5.97 11.64
C PRO A 48 3.82 -5.32 10.82
N ALA A 49 5.05 -5.61 11.24
CA ALA A 49 6.22 -5.43 10.38
C ALA A 49 6.09 -6.40 9.20
N ILE A 50 6.41 -5.93 8.00
CA ILE A 50 6.19 -6.69 6.77
C ILE A 50 7.43 -6.61 5.89
N ASN A 51 7.85 -7.76 5.35
CA ASN A 51 8.79 -7.87 4.25
C ASN A 51 8.07 -8.36 3.00
N VAL A 52 8.51 -7.86 1.84
CA VAL A 52 8.01 -8.30 0.54
C VAL A 52 9.20 -8.68 -0.33
N VAL A 53 9.19 -9.89 -0.86
CA VAL A 53 10.22 -10.41 -1.77
C VAL A 53 9.55 -10.84 -3.06
N GLU A 54 10.16 -10.52 -4.19
CA GLU A 54 9.69 -10.92 -5.52
C GLU A 54 10.69 -11.90 -6.13
N ASP A 55 10.20 -13.03 -6.64
CA ASP A 55 10.94 -13.91 -7.53
C ASP A 55 10.38 -13.83 -8.97
N ALA A 56 10.82 -14.71 -9.87
CA ALA A 56 10.37 -14.69 -11.26
C ALA A 56 8.84 -14.87 -11.40
N ASP A 57 8.25 -15.74 -10.59
CA ASP A 57 6.88 -16.22 -10.72
C ASP A 57 5.96 -15.76 -9.59
N ASN A 58 6.48 -15.29 -8.45
CA ASN A 58 5.68 -14.99 -7.25
C ASN A 58 6.13 -13.73 -6.51
N PHE A 59 5.22 -13.18 -5.71
CA PHE A 59 5.54 -12.35 -4.55
C PHE A 59 5.37 -13.16 -3.27
N HIS A 60 6.27 -12.96 -2.31
CA HIS A 60 6.20 -13.50 -0.97
C HIS A 60 6.08 -12.35 0.02
N VAL A 61 4.97 -12.30 0.74
CA VAL A 61 4.72 -11.31 1.79
C VAL A 61 4.85 -11.99 3.13
N GLU A 62 5.81 -11.54 3.94
CA GLU A 62 6.02 -12.04 5.30
C GLU A 62 5.59 -10.99 6.32
N ALA A 63 4.74 -11.36 7.28
CA ALA A 63 4.27 -10.47 8.33
C ALA A 63 4.54 -11.06 9.72
N GLU A 64 5.13 -10.24 10.60
CA GLU A 64 5.43 -10.64 11.98
C GLU A 64 4.18 -10.56 12.87
N LEU A 65 3.59 -11.72 13.13
CA LEU A 65 2.35 -11.90 13.90
C LEU A 65 2.56 -12.91 15.05
N PRO A 66 3.49 -12.67 15.99
CA PRO A 66 3.69 -13.58 17.12
C PRO A 66 2.48 -13.58 18.05
N GLY A 67 2.03 -14.79 18.41
CA GLY A 67 0.91 -15.02 19.32
C GLY A 67 -0.48 -14.94 18.67
N PHE A 68 -0.57 -14.94 17.34
CA PHE A 68 -1.83 -15.04 16.61
C PHE A 68 -2.10 -16.49 16.22
N THR A 69 -3.38 -16.85 16.17
CA THR A 69 -3.87 -18.04 15.48
C THR A 69 -4.44 -17.65 14.11
N ILE A 70 -4.76 -18.65 13.27
CA ILE A 70 -5.37 -18.39 11.95
C ILE A 70 -6.73 -17.69 12.12
N ASP A 71 -7.49 -18.04 13.16
CA ASP A 71 -8.82 -17.50 13.41
C ASP A 71 -8.80 -16.04 13.89
N ASP A 72 -7.65 -15.53 14.34
CA ASP A 72 -7.49 -14.14 14.77
C ASP A 72 -7.21 -13.18 13.59
N LEU A 73 -7.06 -13.72 12.37
CA LEU A 73 -6.57 -12.98 11.20
C LEU A 73 -7.61 -12.97 10.08
N ASP A 74 -7.77 -11.79 9.46
CA ASP A 74 -8.52 -11.59 8.22
C ASP A 74 -7.52 -11.20 7.12
N ILE A 75 -7.43 -12.05 6.09
CA ILE A 75 -6.52 -11.87 4.96
C ILE A 75 -7.36 -11.84 3.71
N SER A 76 -7.31 -10.72 2.99
CA SER A 76 -8.07 -10.51 1.76
C SER A 76 -7.20 -9.96 0.65
N LEU A 77 -7.57 -10.29 -0.59
CA LEU A 77 -6.94 -9.78 -1.79
C LEU A 77 -8.04 -9.24 -2.70
N THR A 78 -7.98 -7.96 -3.05
CA THR A 78 -8.94 -7.31 -3.95
C THR A 78 -8.21 -6.31 -4.82
N ASP A 79 -8.35 -6.40 -6.15
CA ASP A 79 -7.69 -5.48 -7.09
C ASP A 79 -6.18 -5.31 -6.86
N ASN A 80 -5.48 -6.42 -6.59
CA ASN A 80 -4.05 -6.46 -6.23
C ASN A 80 -3.68 -5.75 -4.91
N LEU A 81 -4.67 -5.46 -4.06
CA LEU A 81 -4.47 -4.99 -2.70
C LEU A 81 -4.57 -6.17 -1.74
N LEU A 82 -3.42 -6.61 -1.21
CA LEU A 82 -3.38 -7.56 -0.12
C LEU A 82 -3.60 -6.82 1.19
N THR A 83 -4.64 -7.19 1.94
CA THR A 83 -4.91 -6.67 3.28
C THR A 83 -4.71 -7.76 4.31
N ILE A 84 -3.98 -7.45 5.38
CA ILE A 84 -3.76 -8.28 6.55
C ILE A 84 -4.30 -7.50 7.75
N ALA A 85 -5.38 -8.01 8.36
CA ALA A 85 -6.06 -7.38 9.48
C ALA A 85 -6.28 -8.37 10.63
N GLY A 86 -6.51 -7.83 11.82
CA GLY A 86 -6.78 -8.62 13.01
C GLY A 86 -6.80 -7.77 14.27
N GLU A 87 -6.87 -8.42 15.43
CA GLU A 87 -6.87 -7.75 16.72
C GLU A 87 -5.94 -8.44 17.71
N ARG A 88 -4.94 -7.72 18.23
CA ARG A 88 -4.12 -8.23 19.32
C ARG A 88 -4.77 -7.88 20.66
N LYS A 89 -5.22 -8.89 21.38
CA LYS A 89 -5.72 -8.73 22.75
C LYS A 89 -4.56 -8.53 23.72
N LEU A 90 -4.79 -7.73 24.76
CA LEU A 90 -3.89 -7.59 25.90
C LEU A 90 -4.62 -8.16 27.11
N ASP A 91 -4.31 -9.40 27.47
CA ASP A 91 -4.91 -10.05 28.63
C ASP A 91 -4.15 -9.63 29.89
N VAL A 92 -4.79 -8.80 30.71
CA VAL A 92 -4.28 -8.39 32.03
C VAL A 92 -5.07 -9.18 33.08
N PRO A 93 -4.42 -10.06 33.88
CA PRO A 93 -5.11 -10.79 34.92
C PRO A 93 -5.80 -9.86 35.92
N ALA A 94 -6.93 -10.30 36.48
CA ALA A 94 -7.64 -9.53 37.49
C ALA A 94 -6.73 -9.24 38.70
N GLY A 95 -6.77 -8.00 39.20
CA GLY A 95 -5.92 -7.55 40.29
C GLY A 95 -4.46 -7.27 39.93
N SER A 96 -4.11 -7.24 38.63
CA SER A 96 -2.77 -6.89 38.14
C SER A 96 -2.74 -5.51 37.48
N GLU A 97 -1.57 -4.87 37.49
CA GLU A 97 -1.32 -3.60 36.82
C GLU A 97 -0.28 -3.75 35.70
N VAL A 98 -0.47 -3.03 34.60
CA VAL A 98 0.48 -3.03 33.48
C VAL A 98 1.65 -2.10 33.79
N LEU A 99 2.79 -2.67 34.18
CA LEU A 99 4.01 -1.90 34.47
C LEU A 99 4.71 -1.37 33.21
N ARG A 100 4.62 -2.11 32.10
CA ARG A 100 5.26 -1.77 30.83
C ARG A 100 4.54 -2.41 29.65
N ARG A 101 4.40 -1.66 28.56
CA ARG A 101 3.82 -2.13 27.29
C ARG A 101 4.64 -1.66 26.10
N GLU A 102 5.34 -2.59 25.48
CA GLU A 102 6.20 -2.32 24.32
C GLU A 102 5.54 -2.74 23.00
N ARG A 103 4.79 -3.84 23.04
CA ARG A 103 4.02 -4.33 21.90
C ARG A 103 2.71 -3.52 21.75
N PRO A 104 2.36 -3.08 20.52
CA PRO A 104 1.04 -2.53 20.26
C PRO A 104 -0.03 -3.60 20.50
N ALA A 105 -1.22 -3.18 20.90
CA ALA A 105 -2.41 -4.04 21.06
C ALA A 105 -3.65 -3.26 20.60
N GLY A 106 -4.74 -3.97 20.34
CA GLY A 106 -5.91 -3.49 19.62
C GLY A 106 -5.91 -3.95 18.16
N LYS A 107 -6.85 -3.39 17.40
CA LYS A 107 -7.03 -3.71 15.98
C LYS A 107 -5.90 -3.17 15.13
N PHE A 108 -5.52 -3.92 14.10
CA PHE A 108 -4.58 -3.50 13.08
C PHE A 108 -5.13 -3.85 11.70
N SER A 109 -4.67 -3.11 10.69
CA SER A 109 -4.89 -3.41 9.28
C SER A 109 -3.73 -2.85 8.47
N ARG A 110 -3.14 -3.70 7.63
CA ARG A 110 -2.04 -3.35 6.72
C ARG A 110 -2.46 -3.74 5.33
N THR A 111 -2.52 -2.75 4.43
CA THR A 111 -2.81 -2.98 3.02
C THR A 111 -1.57 -2.68 2.19
N LEU A 112 -1.26 -3.59 1.28
CA LEU A 112 -0.12 -3.53 0.36
C LEU A 112 -0.64 -3.65 -1.06
N LYS A 113 -0.18 -2.77 -1.94
CA LYS A 113 -0.45 -2.88 -3.37
C LYS A 113 0.67 -3.68 -4.05
N VAL A 114 0.29 -4.74 -4.74
CA VAL A 114 1.21 -5.51 -5.58
C VAL A 114 1.30 -4.85 -6.96
N ALA A 115 2.51 -4.79 -7.52
CA ALA A 115 2.79 -4.01 -8.73
C ALA A 115 2.18 -4.61 -10.01
N VAL A 116 1.94 -5.92 -10.03
CA VAL A 116 1.39 -6.64 -11.18
C VAL A 116 0.20 -7.49 -10.75
N GLU A 117 -0.58 -7.89 -11.75
CA GLU A 117 -1.72 -8.79 -11.57
C GLU A 117 -1.26 -10.14 -11.03
N VAL A 118 -1.96 -10.64 -10.02
CA VAL A 118 -1.70 -11.93 -9.37
C VAL A 118 -2.83 -12.91 -9.68
N ASP A 119 -2.49 -14.19 -9.71
CA ASP A 119 -3.47 -15.25 -9.84
C ASP A 119 -4.12 -15.53 -8.48
N ALA A 120 -5.27 -14.87 -8.26
CA ALA A 120 -6.01 -14.96 -7.00
C ALA A 120 -6.48 -16.39 -6.66
N GLN A 121 -6.63 -17.28 -7.64
CA GLN A 121 -7.10 -18.65 -7.41
C GLN A 121 -6.02 -19.53 -6.76
N HIS A 122 -4.75 -19.17 -6.92
CA HIS A 122 -3.61 -19.96 -6.45
C HIS A 122 -2.83 -19.27 -5.32
N VAL A 123 -3.42 -18.25 -4.68
CA VAL A 123 -2.86 -17.62 -3.48
C VAL A 123 -2.84 -18.62 -2.34
N ALA A 124 -1.72 -18.66 -1.62
CA ALA A 124 -1.55 -19.50 -0.44
C ALA A 124 -1.06 -18.66 0.75
N ALA A 125 -1.56 -18.96 1.94
CA ALA A 125 -1.12 -18.34 3.18
C ALA A 125 -0.75 -19.42 4.21
N LYS A 126 0.34 -19.21 4.94
CA LYS A 126 0.80 -20.09 6.02
C LYS A 126 1.25 -19.26 7.20
N LEU A 127 0.77 -19.60 8.39
CA LEU A 127 1.24 -19.03 9.65
C LEU A 127 2.08 -20.08 10.38
N LYS A 128 3.37 -19.80 10.57
CA LYS A 128 4.29 -20.69 11.28
C LYS A 128 5.22 -19.88 12.17
N ASP A 129 5.39 -20.32 13.42
CA ASP A 129 6.30 -19.70 14.39
C ASP A 129 6.10 -18.19 14.57
N GLY A 130 4.86 -17.71 14.41
CA GLY A 130 4.51 -16.29 14.51
C GLY A 130 4.81 -15.46 13.26
N ILE A 131 5.18 -16.08 12.14
CA ILE A 131 5.36 -15.43 10.84
C ILE A 131 4.28 -15.90 9.87
N LEU A 132 3.52 -14.95 9.34
CA LEU A 132 2.58 -15.20 8.25
C LEU A 132 3.31 -15.02 6.92
N THR A 133 3.34 -16.06 6.10
CA THR A 133 3.84 -16.00 4.72
C THR A 133 2.66 -16.13 3.76
N VAL A 134 2.45 -15.11 2.93
CA VAL A 134 1.49 -15.11 1.83
C VAL A 134 2.24 -15.20 0.51
N THR A 135 1.99 -16.26 -0.26
CA THR A 135 2.54 -16.45 -1.61
C THR A 135 1.48 -16.04 -2.62
N LEU A 136 1.84 -15.08 -3.48
CA LEU A 136 0.99 -14.51 -4.52
C LEU A 136 1.61 -14.81 -5.89
N PRO A 137 1.14 -15.85 -6.60
CA PRO A 137 1.62 -16.14 -7.95
C PRO A 137 1.28 -15.01 -8.91
N LYS A 138 2.20 -14.64 -9.81
CA LYS A 138 1.95 -13.66 -10.87
C LYS A 138 1.01 -14.25 -11.91
N ALA A 139 0.09 -13.45 -12.41
CA ALA A 139 -0.85 -13.90 -13.43
C ALA A 139 -0.11 -14.29 -14.73
N PRO A 140 -0.50 -15.37 -15.44
CA PRO A 140 0.17 -15.83 -16.66
C PRO A 140 0.27 -14.77 -17.75
N GLN A 141 -0.73 -13.88 -17.83
CA GLN A 141 -0.77 -12.76 -18.79
C GLN A 141 0.34 -11.70 -18.59
N VAL A 142 1.00 -11.67 -17.44
CA VAL A 142 2.08 -10.72 -17.13
C VAL A 142 3.41 -11.17 -17.73
N LYS A 143 3.53 -12.43 -18.21
CA LYS A 143 4.75 -12.90 -18.88
C LYS A 143 4.97 -12.14 -20.21
N PRO A 144 6.20 -11.69 -20.52
CA PRO A 144 6.47 -10.92 -21.72
C PRO A 144 5.97 -11.63 -22.97
N ARG A 145 5.07 -10.98 -23.73
CA ARG A 145 4.62 -11.51 -25.02
C ARG A 145 5.59 -11.06 -26.11
N LYS A 146 6.08 -12.02 -26.91
CA LYS A 146 6.84 -11.70 -28.12
C LYS A 146 5.87 -11.11 -29.16
N ILE A 147 6.07 -9.84 -29.51
CA ILE A 147 5.32 -9.19 -30.58
C ILE A 147 6.10 -9.41 -31.89
N SER A 148 5.52 -10.16 -32.81
CA SER A 148 6.07 -10.31 -34.16
C SER A 148 5.62 -9.12 -35.01
N VAL A 149 6.56 -8.46 -35.69
CA VAL A 149 6.25 -7.40 -36.65
C VAL A 149 5.89 -8.05 -37.99
N THR A 150 4.70 -7.77 -38.51
CA THR A 150 4.31 -8.12 -39.88
C THR A 150 4.57 -6.94 -40.82
N PRO A 151 5.09 -7.19 -42.04
CA PRO A 151 5.26 -6.15 -43.05
C PRO A 151 3.90 -5.59 -43.50
N ALA A 152 3.93 -4.33 -43.95
CA ALA A 152 2.77 -3.59 -44.45
C ALA A 152 2.27 -4.10 -45.80
#